data_AF-A0A662A0V1-F1
#
_entry.id   AF-A0A662A0V1-F1
#
_cell.length_a   1.000
_cell.length_b   1.000
_cell.length_c   1.000
_cell.angle_alpha   90.00
_cell.angle_beta   90.00
_cell.angle_gamma   90.00
#
_symmetry.space_group_name_H-M   'P 1'
#
loop_
_entity.id
_entity.type
_entity.pdbx_description
1 polymer ?
#
loop_
_entity_poly.entity_id
_entity_poly.type
_entity_poly.pdbx_seq_one_letter_code
_entity_poly.pdbx_strand_id
1 'polypeptide(L)'
;MSINKIISIISYVLLGISAILGVLFYGDVITEEPFIIWTYILIGLATAITLIFSVVNIFKSKENAKKSLISILFVGVLLLVSFLLASSSIPHFIGYEDFNITPGVSKFVGTGLYMTYICGTLAFLSIIYSEISSALR
;
A
#
# COMPACT_ATOMS: atom_id res chain seq x y z
N MET A 1 1.13 -32.66 8.64
CA MET A 1 0.33 -31.65 9.37
C MET A 1 -0.26 -30.70 8.34
N SER A 2 -1.58 -30.52 8.30
CA SER A 2 -2.19 -29.64 7.28
C SER A 2 -1.71 -28.19 7.49
N ILE A 3 -1.52 -27.46 6.39
CA ILE A 3 -1.02 -26.07 6.42
C ILE A 3 -1.87 -25.18 7.34
N ASN A 4 -3.19 -25.42 7.38
CA ASN A 4 -4.12 -24.72 8.26
C ASN A 4 -3.82 -24.95 9.74
N LYS A 5 -3.33 -26.15 10.10
CA LYS A 5 -2.99 -26.47 11.49
C LYS A 5 -1.76 -25.69 11.94
N ILE A 6 -0.77 -25.52 11.06
CA ILE A 6 0.44 -24.74 11.32
C ILE A 6 0.09 -23.25 11.48
N ILE A 7 -0.70 -22.69 10.56
CA ILE A 7 -1.15 -21.28 10.61
C ILE A 7 -1.94 -21.00 11.88
N SER A 8 -2.86 -21.90 12.23
CA SER A 8 -3.68 -21.76 13.44
C SER A 8 -2.82 -21.81 14.71
N ILE A 9 -1.86 -22.73 14.81
CA ILE A 9 -0.94 -22.81 15.96
C ILE A 9 -0.08 -21.56 16.09
N ILE A 10 0.50 -21.07 15.00
CA ILE A 10 1.28 -19.83 15.02
C ILE A 10 0.42 -18.66 15.51
N SER A 11 -0.82 -18.56 15.03
CA SER A 11 -1.75 -17.50 15.43
C SER A 11 -2.12 -17.57 16.91
N TYR A 12 -2.37 -18.78 17.44
CA TYR A 12 -2.65 -18.95 18.86
C TYR A 12 -1.45 -18.64 19.75
N VAL A 13 -0.23 -18.98 19.31
CA VAL A 13 1.00 -18.64 20.03
C VAL A 13 1.21 -17.13 20.06
N LEU A 14 1.07 -16.45 18.93
CA LEU A 14 1.15 -14.98 18.83
C LEU A 14 0.14 -14.30 19.75
N LEU A 15 -1.11 -14.79 19.74
CA LEU A 15 -2.17 -14.27 20.59
C LEU A 15 -1.88 -14.54 22.08
N GLY A 16 -1.41 -15.74 22.42
CA GLY A 16 -1.05 -16.10 23.79
C GLY A 16 0.07 -15.21 24.35
N ILE A 17 1.14 -15.00 23.60
CA ILE A 17 2.25 -14.10 24.02
C ILE A 17 1.74 -12.66 24.19
N SER A 18 0.90 -12.19 23.27
CA SER A 18 0.32 -10.84 23.34
C SER A 18 -0.59 -10.67 24.56
N ALA A 19 -1.40 -11.67 24.88
CA ALA A 19 -2.26 -11.67 26.06
C ALA A 19 -1.45 -11.69 27.36
N ILE A 20 -0.39 -12.51 27.43
CA ILE A 20 0.51 -12.56 28.59
C ILE A 20 1.20 -11.20 28.79
N LEU A 21 1.78 -10.62 27.73
CA LEU A 21 2.39 -9.30 27.80
C LEU A 21 1.38 -8.22 28.20
N GLY A 22 0.15 -8.26 27.68
CA GLY A 22 -0.92 -7.35 28.08
C GLY A 22 -1.25 -7.43 29.57
N VAL A 23 -1.40 -8.64 30.12
CA VAL A 23 -1.65 -8.84 31.55
C VAL A 23 -0.48 -8.36 32.40
N LEU A 24 0.76 -8.67 32.00
CA LEU A 24 1.96 -8.24 32.70
C LEU A 24 2.12 -6.71 32.70
N PHE A 25 1.76 -6.05 31.60
CA PHE A 25 1.81 -4.59 31.47
C PHE A 25 0.74 -3.92 32.35
N TYR A 26 -0.51 -4.38 32.30
CA TYR A 26 -1.57 -3.87 33.18
C TYR A 26 -1.34 -4.17 34.66
N GLY A 27 -0.60 -5.24 34.97
CA GLY A 27 -0.20 -5.60 36.32
C GLY A 27 1.02 -4.85 36.86
N ASP A 28 1.54 -3.86 36.12
CA ASP A 28 2.74 -3.07 36.48
C ASP A 28 4.00 -3.95 36.72
N VAL A 29 4.04 -5.15 36.13
CA VAL A 29 5.15 -6.11 36.25
C VAL A 29 6.24 -5.84 35.20
N ILE A 30 5.82 -5.35 34.03
CA ILE A 30 6.72 -4.97 32.93
C ILE A 30 6.45 -3.53 32.52
N THR A 31 7.50 -2.83 32.10
CA THR A 31 7.40 -1.47 31.55
C THR A 31 6.84 -1.50 30.11
N GLU A 32 6.74 -0.34 29.47
CA GLU A 32 6.26 -0.18 28.09
C GLU A 32 7.24 -0.67 27.01
N GLU A 33 8.55 -0.71 27.30
CA GLU A 33 9.57 -1.08 26.31
C GLU A 33 9.37 -2.48 25.71
N PRO A 34 9.15 -3.56 26.49
CA PRO A 34 8.94 -4.90 25.93
C PRO A 34 7.68 -5.00 25.08
N PHE A 35 6.64 -4.23 25.40
CA PHE A 35 5.38 -4.19 24.66
C PHE A 35 5.54 -3.50 23.29
N ILE A 36 6.30 -2.40 23.26
CA ILE A 36 6.64 -1.69 22.03
C ILE A 36 7.52 -2.56 21.13
N ILE A 37 8.54 -3.22 21.69
CA ILE A 37 9.41 -4.14 20.93
C ILE A 37 8.60 -5.29 20.34
N TRP A 38 7.69 -5.88 21.12
CA TRP A 38 6.81 -6.94 20.63
C TRP A 38 5.93 -6.48 19.46
N THR A 39 5.40 -5.26 19.53
CA THR A 39 4.62 -4.66 18.43
C THR A 39 5.45 -4.51 17.15
N TYR A 40 6.69 -4.05 17.24
CA TYR A 40 7.58 -3.97 16.07
C TYR A 40 7.88 -5.35 15.48
N ILE A 41 8.07 -6.37 16.31
CA ILE A 41 8.24 -7.76 15.84
C ILE A 41 7.00 -8.24 15.09
N LEU A 42 5.80 -8.00 15.63
CA LEU A 42 4.55 -8.37 14.98
C LEU A 42 4.37 -7.68 13.61
N ILE A 43 4.64 -6.37 13.54
CA ILE A 43 4.57 -5.61 12.28
C ILE A 43 5.59 -6.13 11.28
N GLY A 44 6.83 -6.37 11.71
CA GLY A 44 7.89 -6.91 10.86
C GLY A 44 7.52 -8.28 10.30
N LEU A 45 7.03 -9.19 11.14
CA LEU A 45 6.59 -10.52 10.75
C LEU A 45 5.40 -10.47 9.79
N ALA A 46 4.38 -9.67 10.11
CA ALA A 46 3.20 -9.51 9.27
C ALA A 46 3.56 -8.95 7.89
N THR A 47 4.44 -7.96 7.84
CA THR A 47 4.94 -7.36 6.59
C THR A 47 5.69 -8.41 5.77
N ALA A 48 6.63 -9.13 6.39
CA ALA A 48 7.40 -10.17 5.71
C ALA A 48 6.51 -11.27 5.13
N ILE A 49 5.56 -11.81 5.94
CA ILE A 49 4.63 -12.85 5.50
C ILE A 49 3.75 -12.33 4.37
N THR A 50 3.20 -11.11 4.49
CA THR A 50 2.36 -10.50 3.45
C THR A 50 3.10 -10.36 2.14
N LEU A 51 4.34 -9.87 2.16
CA LEU A 51 5.16 -9.72 0.96
C LEU A 51 5.46 -11.08 0.32
N ILE A 52 5.92 -12.06 1.10
CA ILE A 52 6.20 -13.41 0.61
C ILE A 52 4.94 -14.04 0.00
N PHE A 53 3.82 -13.95 0.71
CA PHE A 53 2.57 -14.55 0.25
C PHE A 53 2.03 -13.86 -1.00
N SER A 54 2.13 -12.53 -1.08
CA SER A 54 1.76 -11.75 -2.26
C SER A 54 2.57 -12.20 -3.49
N VAL A 55 3.90 -12.26 -3.37
CA VAL A 55 4.79 -12.71 -4.45
C VAL A 55 4.48 -14.15 -4.86
N VAL A 56 4.40 -15.07 -3.89
CA VAL A 56 4.10 -16.49 -4.16
C VAL A 56 2.73 -16.66 -4.81
N ASN A 57 1.72 -15.89 -4.39
CA ASN A 57 0.36 -15.99 -4.93
C ASN A 57 0.27 -15.48 -6.38
N ILE A 58 1.08 -14.47 -6.75
CA ILE A 58 1.21 -14.03 -8.15
C ILE A 58 1.73 -15.18 -9.01
N PHE A 59 2.75 -15.92 -8.57
CA PHE A 59 3.35 -17.00 -9.35
C PHE A 59 2.61 -18.34 -9.32
N LYS A 60 1.71 -18.56 -8.35
CA LYS A 60 0.97 -19.82 -8.20
C LYS A 60 -0.06 -20.09 -9.30
N SER A 61 -0.56 -19.07 -9.99
CA SER A 61 -1.41 -19.28 -11.16
C SER A 61 -0.98 -18.39 -12.33
N LYS A 62 -0.83 -19.01 -13.50
CA LYS A 62 -0.50 -18.32 -14.75
C LYS A 62 -1.56 -17.27 -15.12
N GLU A 63 -2.80 -17.44 -14.67
CA GLU A 63 -3.88 -16.49 -14.89
C GLU A 63 -3.76 -15.25 -13.98
N ASN A 64 -3.56 -15.44 -12.68
CA ASN A 64 -3.38 -14.32 -11.75
C ASN A 64 -2.08 -13.57 -12.02
N ALA A 65 -1.02 -14.27 -12.42
CA ALA A 65 0.23 -13.66 -12.86
C ALA A 65 0.00 -12.69 -14.03
N LYS A 66 -0.74 -13.13 -15.06
CA LYS A 66 -1.07 -12.28 -16.22
C LYS A 66 -1.90 -11.07 -15.81
N LYS A 67 -2.96 -11.26 -15.01
CA LYS A 67 -3.82 -10.17 -14.53
C LYS A 67 -3.02 -9.15 -13.70
N SER A 68 -2.17 -9.62 -12.80
CA SER A 68 -1.29 -8.77 -11.99
C SER A 68 -0.28 -8.01 -12.86
N LEU A 69 0.33 -8.68 -13.85
CA LEU A 69 1.26 -8.05 -14.77
C LEU A 69 0.58 -6.99 -15.65
N ILE A 70 -0.64 -7.25 -16.11
CA ILE A 70 -1.44 -6.27 -16.86
C ILE A 70 -1.77 -5.07 -15.99
N SER A 71 -2.13 -5.29 -14.72
CA SER A 71 -2.37 -4.21 -13.76
C SER A 71 -1.10 -3.38 -13.51
N ILE A 72 0.05 -4.02 -13.32
CA ILE A 72 1.32 -3.31 -13.10
C ILE A 72 1.73 -2.52 -14.35
N LEU A 73 1.53 -3.11 -15.53
CA LEU A 73 1.83 -2.46 -16.80
C LEU A 73 0.95 -1.24 -17.01
N PHE A 74 -0.35 -1.35 -16.72
CA PHE A 74 -1.28 -0.23 -16.80
C PHE A 74 -0.87 0.93 -15.91
N VAL A 75 -0.53 0.67 -14.64
CA VAL A 75 -0.03 1.69 -13.72
C VAL A 75 1.30 2.28 -14.19
N GLY A 76 2.21 1.44 -14.70
CA GLY A 76 3.49 1.89 -15.27
C GLY A 76 3.31 2.81 -16.48
N VAL A 77 2.38 2.49 -17.39
CA VAL A 77 2.05 3.35 -18.53
C VAL A 77 1.45 4.67 -18.05
N LEU A 78 0.54 4.65 -17.08
CA LEU A 78 -0.03 5.87 -16.50
C LEU A 78 1.03 6.75 -15.85
N LEU A 79 2.00 6.16 -15.14
CA LEU A 79 3.13 6.88 -14.56
C LEU A 79 4.01 7.51 -15.64
N LEU A 80 4.31 6.79 -16.72
CA LEU A 80 5.09 7.32 -17.84
C LEU A 80 4.37 8.48 -18.52
N VAL A 81 3.07 8.33 -18.80
CA VAL A 81 2.25 9.42 -19.36
C VAL A 81 2.26 10.62 -18.41
N SER A 82 2.01 10.41 -17.12
CA SER A 82 1.99 11.48 -16.12
C SER A 82 3.35 12.19 -16.02
N PHE A 83 4.46 11.46 -16.12
CA PHE A 83 5.81 12.01 -16.09
C PHE A 83 6.18 12.79 -17.36
N LEU A 84 5.65 12.37 -18.51
CA LEU A 84 5.81 13.09 -19.78
C LEU A 84 4.98 14.38 -19.81
N LEU A 85 3.80 14.37 -19.19
CA LEU A 85 2.95 15.56 -19.04
C LEU A 85 3.50 16.53 -17.98
N ALA A 86 4.20 16.02 -16.96
CA ALA A 86 4.77 16.83 -15.90
C ALA A 86 5.92 17.73 -16.40
N SER A 87 5.74 19.04 -16.22
CA SER A 87 6.78 20.03 -16.48
C SER A 87 7.73 20.15 -15.29
N SER A 88 9.02 20.41 -15.57
CA SER A 88 10.04 20.74 -14.56
C SER A 88 10.12 22.24 -14.25
N SER A 89 9.26 23.06 -14.85
CA SER A 89 9.15 24.47 -14.50
C SER A 89 8.78 24.63 -13.04
N ILE A 90 9.43 25.56 -12.34
CA ILE A 90 9.08 25.89 -10.95
C ILE A 90 7.78 26.70 -11.00
N PRO A 91 6.67 26.22 -10.41
CA PRO A 91 5.45 26.99 -10.37
C PRO A 91 5.65 28.19 -9.42
N HIS A 92 5.40 29.40 -9.92
CA HIS A 92 5.48 30.62 -9.13
C HIS A 92 4.12 30.84 -8.44
N PHE A 93 3.98 30.38 -7.21
CA PHE A 93 2.82 30.59 -6.36
C PHE A 93 3.21 31.38 -5.10
N ILE A 94 2.25 31.98 -4.41
CA ILE A 94 2.52 32.82 -3.23
C ILE A 94 3.21 31.97 -2.15
N GLY A 95 4.42 32.35 -1.73
CA GLY A 95 5.23 31.60 -0.76
C GLY A 95 6.16 30.52 -1.35
N TYR A 96 6.33 30.46 -2.69
CA TYR A 96 7.23 29.48 -3.31
C TYR A 96 8.71 29.65 -2.94
N GLU A 97 9.10 30.86 -2.53
CA GLU A 97 10.49 31.23 -2.20
C GLU A 97 10.99 30.54 -0.91
N ASP A 98 10.07 30.22 0.00
CA ASP A 98 10.37 29.51 1.26
C ASP A 98 10.63 28.01 1.05
N PHE A 99 10.17 27.47 -0.09
CA PHE A 99 10.41 26.09 -0.48
C PHE A 99 11.58 26.09 -1.47
N ASN A 100 12.73 25.50 -1.12
CA ASN A 100 13.84 25.30 -2.05
C ASN A 100 13.48 24.28 -3.15
N ILE A 101 12.57 24.66 -4.06
CA ILE A 101 12.01 23.78 -5.09
C ILE A 101 13.04 23.64 -6.22
N THR A 102 13.70 22.49 -6.24
CA THR A 102 14.54 22.07 -7.38
C THR A 102 13.64 21.62 -8.55
N PRO A 103 14.04 21.83 -9.82
CA PRO A 103 13.28 21.37 -11.00
C PRO A 103 12.90 19.88 -10.97
N GLY A 104 13.74 19.03 -10.35
CA GLY A 104 13.45 17.62 -10.14
C GLY A 104 12.26 17.39 -9.21
N VAL A 105 12.22 18.08 -8.05
CA VAL A 105 11.11 17.98 -7.09
C VAL A 105 9.81 18.48 -7.73
N SER A 106 9.87 19.60 -8.45
CA SER A 106 8.72 20.14 -9.19
C SER A 106 8.15 19.10 -10.17
N LYS A 107 9.02 18.42 -10.94
CA LYS A 107 8.59 17.40 -11.88
C LYS A 107 7.97 16.17 -11.20
N PHE A 108 8.51 15.72 -10.07
CA PHE A 108 7.93 14.61 -9.31
C PHE A 108 6.55 14.95 -8.73
N VAL A 109 6.40 16.15 -8.16
CA VAL A 109 5.12 16.63 -7.65
C VAL A 109 4.11 16.77 -8.80
N GLY A 110 4.52 17.35 -9.93
CA GLY A 110 3.69 17.43 -11.13
C GLY A 110 3.27 16.06 -11.66
N THR A 111 4.19 15.08 -11.65
CA THR A 111 3.89 13.70 -12.05
C THR A 111 2.84 13.09 -11.13
N GLY A 112 2.97 13.28 -9.82
CA GLY A 112 1.99 12.82 -8.83
C GLY A 112 0.61 13.46 -9.06
N LEU A 113 0.57 14.77 -9.29
CA LEU A 113 -0.67 15.50 -9.58
C LEU A 113 -1.35 14.98 -10.85
N TYR A 114 -0.63 14.88 -11.97
CA TYR A 114 -1.19 14.34 -13.21
C TYR A 114 -1.68 12.90 -13.04
N MET A 115 -0.93 12.06 -12.33
CA MET A 115 -1.35 10.69 -12.04
C MET A 115 -2.66 10.65 -11.25
N THR A 116 -2.76 11.47 -10.19
CA THR A 116 -3.99 11.59 -9.39
C THR A 116 -5.16 12.13 -10.22
N TYR A 117 -4.94 13.12 -11.08
CA TYR A 117 -6.00 13.67 -11.94
C TYR A 117 -6.48 12.66 -12.97
N ILE A 118 -5.58 11.93 -13.62
CA ILE A 118 -5.96 10.89 -14.60
C ILE A 118 -6.70 9.75 -13.91
N CYS A 119 -6.15 9.21 -12.82
CA CYS A 119 -6.79 8.12 -12.07
C CYS A 119 -8.13 8.55 -11.48
N GLY A 120 -8.21 9.75 -10.90
CA GLY A 120 -9.43 10.30 -10.31
C GLY A 120 -10.52 10.50 -11.36
N THR A 121 -10.16 11.02 -12.53
CA THR A 121 -11.10 11.19 -13.65
C THR A 121 -11.58 9.83 -14.17
N LEU A 122 -10.67 8.88 -14.41
CA LEU A 122 -11.04 7.52 -14.82
C LEU A 122 -11.95 6.82 -13.80
N ALA A 123 -11.69 7.00 -12.50
CA ALA A 123 -12.52 6.47 -11.44
C ALA A 123 -13.93 7.09 -11.49
N PHE A 124 -14.04 8.41 -11.62
CA PHE A 124 -15.31 9.10 -11.76
C PHE A 124 -16.11 8.60 -12.96
N LEU A 125 -15.49 8.53 -14.15
CA LEU A 125 -16.17 7.98 -15.34
C LEU A 125 -16.58 6.51 -15.15
N SER A 126 -15.75 5.71 -14.49
CA SER A 126 -16.05 4.30 -14.23
C SER A 126 -17.25 4.14 -13.32
N ILE A 127 -17.39 4.99 -12.31
CA ILE A 127 -18.57 5.00 -11.41
C ILE A 127 -19.82 5.34 -12.22
N ILE A 128 -19.80 6.44 -12.99
CA ILE A 128 -20.96 6.86 -13.80
C ILE A 128 -21.36 5.76 -14.79
N TYR A 129 -20.39 5.16 -15.48
CA TYR A 129 -20.64 4.04 -16.39
C TYR A 129 -21.23 2.83 -15.66
N SER A 130 -20.70 2.48 -14.48
CA SER A 130 -21.19 1.37 -13.67
C SER A 130 -22.67 1.58 -13.31
N GLU A 131 -23.03 2.77 -12.82
CA GLU A 131 -24.42 3.12 -12.47
C GLU A 131 -25.36 3.04 -13.68
N ILE A 132 -24.96 3.62 -14.83
CA ILE A 132 -25.77 3.57 -16.06
C ILE A 132 -25.94 2.14 -16.56
N SER A 133 -24.86 1.36 -16.58
CA SER A 133 -24.89 -0.04 -17.04
C SER A 133 -25.72 -0.92 -16.12
N SER A 134 -25.74 -0.63 -14.82
CA SER A 134 -26.57 -1.34 -13.84
C SER A 134 -28.04 -0.92 -13.92
N ALA A 135 -28.34 0.32 -14.32
CA ALA A 135 -29.71 0.80 -14.50
C ALA A 135 -30.35 0.31 -15.81
N LEU A 136 -29.52 0.03 -16.83
CA LEU A 136 -29.96 -0.50 -18.13
C LEU A 136 -30.12 -2.03 -18.17
N ARG A 137 -29.67 -2.74 -17.13
CA ARG A 137 -29.63 -4.21 -17.06
C ARG A 137 -30.62 -4.73 -16.03
#